data_AF-A0A5J5EHZ1-F1
#
_entry.id   AF-A0A5J5EHZ1-F1
#
_cell.length_a   1.000
_cell.length_b   1.000
_cell.length_c   1.000
_cell.angle_alpha   90.00
_cell.angle_beta   90.00
_cell.angle_gamma   90.00
#
_symmetry.space_group_name_H-M   'P 1'
#
loop_
_entity.id
_entity.type
_entity.pdbx_description
1 polymer ?
#
loop_
_entity_poly.entity_id
_entity_poly.type
_entity_poly.pdbx_seq_one_letter_code
_entity_poly.pdbx_strand_id
1 'polypeptide(L)'
;MHATPSFLAASAATLLLLSAALPVVNAHGAIIAATGDAGGQGTALAIDPSTPRDGTRRKPFQQDTTVFGAQRRGGAASASGCGKTIQSGKIDIAAAMADVIGQSGGLPQVTAGGQVSTTLHQVNADGAGPYSCTVNADGTGADFVAMHAGRHRCPWTWRFESWK
;
A
#
# COMPACT_ATOMS: atom_id res chain seq x y z
N MET A 1 -32.01 -12.43 -55.29
CA MET A 1 -31.60 -11.38 -54.36
C MET A 1 -31.25 -12.05 -53.03
N HIS A 2 -29.99 -12.02 -52.61
CA HIS A 2 -29.57 -12.40 -51.25
C HIS A 2 -28.31 -11.61 -50.93
N ALA A 3 -28.37 -10.77 -49.89
CA ALA A 3 -27.23 -10.02 -49.39
C ALA A 3 -26.66 -10.72 -48.15
N THR A 4 -25.38 -11.08 -48.19
CA THR A 4 -24.65 -11.57 -47.01
C THR A 4 -24.23 -10.37 -46.16
N PRO A 5 -24.58 -10.29 -44.86
CA PRO A 5 -24.14 -9.20 -44.00
C PRO A 5 -22.65 -9.31 -43.65
N SER A 6 -21.93 -8.20 -43.75
CA SER A 6 -20.49 -8.12 -43.48
C SER A 6 -20.18 -8.13 -41.98
N PHE A 7 -19.92 -9.31 -41.41
CA PHE A 7 -19.69 -9.50 -39.97
C PHE A 7 -18.42 -8.82 -39.40
N LEU A 8 -17.48 -8.35 -40.22
CA LEU A 8 -16.19 -7.81 -39.73
C LEU A 8 -16.30 -6.41 -39.07
N ALA A 9 -17.29 -5.60 -39.42
CA ALA A 9 -17.34 -4.20 -38.96
C ALA A 9 -17.77 -4.03 -37.48
N ALA A 10 -18.52 -4.99 -36.93
CA ALA A 10 -19.06 -4.92 -35.56
C ALA A 10 -18.03 -5.19 -34.45
N SER A 11 -16.83 -5.66 -34.79
CA SER A 11 -15.83 -6.11 -33.80
C SER A 11 -15.01 -4.95 -33.22
N ALA A 12 -14.53 -4.02 -34.06
CA ALA A 12 -13.60 -2.97 -33.64
C ALA A 12 -14.20 -1.92 -32.68
N ALA A 13 -15.45 -1.49 -32.92
CA ALA A 13 -16.12 -0.52 -32.05
C ALA A 13 -16.38 -1.08 -30.64
N THR A 14 -16.76 -2.36 -30.56
CA THR A 14 -17.00 -3.09 -29.31
C THR A 14 -15.71 -3.27 -28.51
N LEU A 15 -14.59 -3.54 -29.19
CA LEU A 15 -13.26 -3.61 -28.58
C LEU A 15 -12.79 -2.25 -28.03
N LEU A 16 -12.96 -1.15 -28.77
CA LEU A 16 -12.60 0.18 -28.28
C LEU A 16 -13.39 0.58 -27.02
N LEU A 17 -14.71 0.37 -27.02
CA LEU A 17 -15.57 0.66 -25.88
C LEU A 17 -15.19 -0.15 -24.63
N LEU A 18 -14.79 -1.42 -24.80
CA LEU A 18 -14.34 -2.26 -23.69
C LEU A 18 -12.97 -1.82 -23.12
N SER A 19 -12.06 -1.32 -23.96
CA SER A 19 -10.75 -0.81 -23.53
C SER A 19 -10.80 0.53 -22.78
N ALA A 20 -11.91 1.28 -22.86
CA ALA A 20 -12.11 2.51 -22.08
C ALA A 20 -12.54 2.26 -20.63
N ALA A 21 -12.96 1.03 -20.30
CA ALA A 21 -13.42 0.63 -18.96
C ALA A 21 -12.30 0.10 -18.04
N LEU A 22 -11.03 0.37 -18.37
CA LEU A 22 -9.90 0.00 -17.52
C LEU A 22 -9.97 0.79 -16.19
N PRO A 23 -10.01 0.13 -15.02
CA PRO A 23 -10.07 0.82 -13.75
C PRO A 23 -8.75 1.55 -13.50
N VAL A 24 -8.79 2.89 -13.48
CA VAL A 24 -7.70 3.74 -13.01
C VAL A 24 -7.60 3.60 -11.49
N VAL A 25 -6.84 2.61 -11.07
CA VAL A 25 -6.61 2.28 -9.66
C VAL A 25 -5.53 3.18 -9.09
N ASN A 26 -5.95 4.19 -8.33
CA ASN A 26 -5.07 5.02 -7.51
C ASN A 26 -5.44 4.82 -6.04
N ALA A 27 -4.45 4.94 -5.16
CA ALA A 27 -4.57 4.46 -3.79
C ALA A 27 -3.58 5.19 -2.88
N HIS A 28 -4.09 6.16 -2.12
CA HIS A 28 -3.32 6.91 -1.14
C HIS A 28 -3.83 6.62 0.27
N GLY A 29 -2.97 6.00 1.07
CA GLY A 29 -3.28 5.67 2.45
C GLY A 29 -2.04 5.62 3.35
N ALA A 30 -2.26 5.90 4.63
CA ALA A 30 -1.28 5.76 5.70
C ALA A 30 -1.78 4.73 6.73
N ILE A 31 -0.94 3.76 7.13
CA ILE A 31 -1.31 2.77 8.14
C ILE A 31 -1.10 3.41 9.53
N ILE A 32 -2.18 3.90 10.11
CA ILE A 32 -2.19 4.67 11.36
C ILE A 32 -2.36 3.80 12.61
N ALA A 33 -2.72 2.54 12.45
CA ALA A 33 -2.69 1.55 13.53
C ALA A 33 -2.49 0.13 12.97
N ALA A 34 -1.86 -0.72 13.77
CA ALA A 34 -1.72 -2.14 13.54
C ALA A 34 -1.89 -2.91 14.87
N THR A 35 -2.55 -4.05 14.82
CA THR A 35 -2.79 -4.95 15.95
C THR A 35 -2.51 -6.38 15.51
N GLY A 36 -1.72 -7.13 16.25
CA GLY A 36 -1.45 -8.54 15.98
C GLY A 36 -2.48 -9.46 16.63
N ASP A 37 -2.69 -10.65 16.08
CA ASP A 37 -3.61 -11.65 16.66
C ASP A 37 -3.15 -12.19 18.03
N ALA A 38 -1.85 -12.12 18.34
CA ALA A 38 -1.30 -12.39 19.66
C ALA A 38 -1.23 -11.12 20.56
N GLY A 39 -1.87 -10.03 20.14
CA GLY A 39 -1.84 -8.73 20.81
C GLY A 39 -0.69 -7.82 20.32
N GLY A 40 -0.41 -6.78 21.11
CA GLY A 40 0.55 -5.73 20.75
C GLY A 40 0.00 -4.76 19.71
N GLN A 41 0.37 -3.49 19.85
CA GLN A 41 -0.04 -2.39 18.98
C GLN A 41 1.16 -1.84 18.21
N GLY A 42 0.91 -1.15 17.10
CA GLY A 42 1.91 -0.44 16.33
C GLY A 42 1.31 0.52 15.31
N THR A 43 2.15 1.16 14.52
CA THR A 43 1.82 2.01 13.37
C THR A 43 2.78 1.68 12.22
N ALA A 44 2.61 2.28 11.03
CA ALA A 44 3.69 2.25 10.04
C ALA A 44 4.89 3.11 10.50
N LEU A 45 6.08 2.75 10.01
CA LEU A 45 7.31 3.48 10.32
C LEU A 45 7.20 4.95 9.88
N ALA A 46 7.70 5.85 10.74
CA ALA A 46 7.68 7.31 10.59
C ALA A 46 6.28 7.96 10.48
N ILE A 47 5.22 7.25 10.89
CA ILE A 47 3.90 7.87 11.16
C ILE A 47 4.00 8.80 12.36
N ASP A 48 3.40 9.99 12.24
CA ASP A 48 3.37 11.00 13.29
C ASP A 48 1.91 11.18 13.78
N PRO A 49 1.58 10.83 15.03
CA PRO A 49 0.23 11.02 15.57
C PRO A 49 -0.24 12.48 15.52
N SER A 50 0.68 13.45 15.55
CA SER A 50 0.37 14.88 15.47
C SER A 50 0.11 15.41 14.06
N THR A 51 0.40 14.62 13.01
CA THR A 51 0.03 15.02 11.64
C THR A 51 -1.50 15.06 11.51
N PRO A 52 -2.09 16.23 11.16
CA PRO A 52 -3.53 16.38 11.03
C PRO A 52 -4.03 15.59 9.81
N ARG A 53 -5.17 14.91 9.93
CA ARG A 53 -5.69 13.97 8.91
C ARG A 53 -7.11 14.33 8.43
N ASP A 54 -7.38 15.64 8.42
CA ASP A 54 -8.65 16.29 8.11
C ASP A 54 -8.60 17.12 6.80
N GLY A 55 -7.49 17.03 6.04
CA GLY A 55 -7.31 17.76 4.78
C GLY A 55 -6.55 16.95 3.72
N THR A 56 -6.65 17.41 2.47
CA THR A 56 -6.14 16.68 1.28
C THR A 56 -4.85 17.24 0.69
N ARG A 57 -4.28 18.29 1.30
CA ARG A 57 -3.02 18.90 0.81
C ARG A 57 -1.82 18.11 1.33
N ARG A 58 -0.85 17.86 0.45
CA ARG A 58 0.46 17.22 0.76
C ARG A 58 1.15 17.71 2.05
N LYS A 59 0.99 18.98 2.41
CA LYS A 59 1.37 19.54 3.72
C LYS A 59 0.20 20.35 4.31
N PRO A 60 -0.04 20.28 5.62
CA PRO A 60 0.59 19.37 6.58
C PRO A 60 0.08 17.91 6.47
N PHE A 61 -1.06 17.68 5.83
CA PHE A 61 -1.92 16.52 6.13
C PHE A 61 -1.43 15.13 5.70
N GLN A 62 -0.35 15.05 4.92
CA GLN A 62 0.15 13.78 4.34
C GLN A 62 1.67 13.64 4.50
N GLN A 63 2.28 14.46 5.37
CA GLN A 63 3.73 14.63 5.40
C GLN A 63 4.49 13.43 5.99
N ASP A 64 3.82 12.63 6.80
CA ASP A 64 4.28 11.38 7.43
C ASP A 64 3.95 10.13 6.60
N THR A 65 3.22 10.28 5.49
CA THR A 65 2.83 9.14 4.65
C THR A 65 4.05 8.58 3.90
N THR A 66 4.35 7.30 4.15
CA THR A 66 5.52 6.63 3.59
C THR A 66 5.37 6.30 2.11
N VAL A 67 6.39 6.66 1.33
CA VAL A 67 6.47 6.43 -0.12
C VAL A 67 7.69 5.57 -0.47
N PHE A 68 7.42 4.46 -1.17
CA PHE A 68 8.45 3.54 -1.66
C PHE A 68 8.85 3.88 -3.10
N GLY A 69 9.90 4.68 -3.26
CA GLY A 69 10.29 5.25 -4.57
C GLY A 69 10.70 4.23 -5.63
N ALA A 70 11.41 3.17 -5.26
CA ALA A 70 11.88 2.13 -6.18
C ALA A 70 10.78 1.08 -6.50
N GLN A 71 9.92 0.78 -5.52
CA GLN A 71 8.82 -0.18 -5.63
C GLN A 71 7.80 0.21 -6.70
N ARG A 72 7.64 1.52 -6.97
CA ARG A 72 6.86 2.10 -8.09
C ARG A 72 7.33 1.70 -9.50
N ARG A 73 8.52 1.10 -9.67
CA ARG A 73 9.11 0.80 -10.99
C ARG A 73 9.46 -0.67 -11.24
N GLY A 74 9.45 -1.53 -10.21
CA GLY A 74 9.81 -2.95 -10.36
C GLY A 74 9.07 -3.91 -9.41
N GLY A 75 8.08 -3.43 -8.65
CA GLY A 75 7.31 -4.25 -7.72
C GLY A 75 8.07 -4.63 -6.44
N ALA A 76 7.57 -5.66 -5.75
CA ALA A 76 8.01 -6.11 -4.43
C ALA A 76 9.54 -6.23 -4.29
N ALA A 77 10.15 -7.03 -5.17
CA ALA A 77 11.57 -7.36 -5.18
C ALA A 77 12.50 -6.19 -5.57
N SER A 78 11.97 -4.98 -5.79
CA SER A 78 12.73 -3.76 -6.07
C SER A 78 12.74 -2.75 -4.91
N ALA A 79 12.14 -3.09 -3.76
CA ALA A 79 12.12 -2.21 -2.59
C ALA A 79 13.42 -2.37 -1.78
N SER A 80 14.26 -1.32 -1.78
CA SER A 80 15.44 -1.23 -0.91
C SER A 80 15.19 -0.27 0.26
N GLY A 81 15.11 -0.83 1.46
CA GLY A 81 14.75 -0.13 2.70
C GLY A 81 13.27 0.22 2.83
N CYS A 82 12.89 0.76 3.99
CA CYS A 82 11.48 1.02 4.36
C CYS A 82 10.86 2.30 3.78
N GLY A 83 11.36 2.81 2.65
CA GLY A 83 10.80 4.00 1.97
C GLY A 83 11.24 5.35 2.58
N LYS A 84 10.41 6.38 2.36
CA LYS A 84 10.64 7.76 2.84
C LYS A 84 9.34 8.53 3.07
N THR A 85 9.35 9.49 4.00
CA THR A 85 8.26 10.46 4.19
C THR A 85 8.69 11.85 3.70
N ILE A 86 7.76 12.82 3.71
CA ILE A 86 8.06 14.23 3.38
C ILE A 86 8.65 14.97 4.60
N GLN A 87 8.25 14.57 5.80
CA GLN A 87 8.69 15.12 7.08
C GLN A 87 10.10 14.64 7.46
N SER A 88 10.34 13.34 7.39
CA SER A 88 11.54 12.68 7.96
C SER A 88 12.56 12.25 6.90
N GLY A 89 12.24 12.38 5.61
CA GLY A 89 13.11 11.89 4.54
C GLY A 89 13.17 10.37 4.49
N LYS A 90 14.33 9.79 4.12
CA LYS A 90 14.52 8.33 4.06
C LYS A 90 14.36 7.75 5.47
N ILE A 91 13.56 6.70 5.60
CA ILE A 91 13.34 6.03 6.88
C ILE A 91 14.60 5.24 7.26
N ASP A 92 15.17 5.59 8.41
CA ASP A 92 16.08 4.72 9.15
C ASP A 92 15.23 3.68 9.91
N ILE A 93 15.54 2.39 9.70
CA ILE A 93 14.69 1.31 10.20
C ILE A 93 14.82 1.17 11.71
N ALA A 94 16.02 1.33 12.26
CA ALA A 94 16.28 1.14 13.69
C ALA A 94 15.66 2.28 14.50
N ALA A 95 15.86 3.53 14.08
CA ALA A 95 15.27 4.70 14.71
C ALA A 95 13.74 4.67 14.62
N ALA A 96 13.17 4.47 13.43
CA ALA A 96 11.72 4.46 13.27
C ALA A 96 11.04 3.28 13.99
N MET A 97 11.72 2.13 14.14
CA MET A 97 11.20 1.02 14.95
C MET A 97 11.20 1.34 16.44
N ALA A 98 12.26 1.99 16.95
CA ALA A 98 12.30 2.48 18.32
C ALA A 98 11.20 3.52 18.60
N ASP A 99 10.92 4.41 17.64
CA ASP A 99 9.82 5.38 17.73
C ASP A 99 8.45 4.68 17.80
N VAL A 100 8.19 3.67 16.96
CA VAL A 100 6.91 2.91 17.01
C VAL A 100 6.75 2.19 18.34
N ILE A 101 7.82 1.58 18.87
CA ILE A 101 7.82 0.93 20.20
C ILE A 101 7.52 1.95 21.30
N GLY A 102 8.18 3.12 21.26
CA GLY A 102 7.97 4.20 22.23
C GLY A 102 6.56 4.78 22.20
N GLN A 103 5.97 4.92 21.01
CA GLN A 103 4.59 5.41 20.83
C GLN A 103 3.52 4.37 21.20
N SER A 104 3.78 3.08 20.93
CA SER A 104 2.76 2.01 20.97
C SER A 104 2.88 1.07 22.17
N GLY A 105 3.96 1.20 22.96
CA GLY A 105 4.28 0.31 24.08
C GLY A 105 4.78 -1.08 23.64
N GLY A 106 5.13 -1.26 22.35
CA GLY A 106 5.52 -2.55 21.78
C GLY A 106 5.35 -2.58 20.26
N LEU A 107 5.22 -3.79 19.72
CA LEU A 107 4.93 -4.07 18.31
C LEU A 107 3.78 -5.09 18.18
N PRO A 108 3.03 -5.11 17.06
CA PRO A 108 2.07 -6.16 16.76
C PRO A 108 2.71 -7.56 16.80
N GLN A 109 2.17 -8.45 17.63
CA GLN A 109 2.63 -9.84 17.77
C GLN A 109 1.68 -10.79 17.05
N VAL A 110 2.22 -11.74 16.29
CA VAL A 110 1.43 -12.70 15.49
C VAL A 110 1.74 -14.14 15.86
N THR A 111 0.72 -15.00 15.82
CA THR A 111 0.93 -16.46 15.94
C THR A 111 1.30 -17.09 14.59
N ALA A 112 1.75 -18.35 14.61
CA ALA A 112 2.02 -19.10 13.38
C ALA A 112 0.72 -19.36 12.60
N GLY A 113 0.56 -18.70 11.45
CA GLY A 113 -0.70 -18.68 10.67
C GLY A 113 -1.67 -17.58 11.09
N GLY A 114 -1.27 -16.74 12.05
CA GLY A 114 -1.97 -15.54 12.50
C GLY A 114 -1.99 -14.40 11.47
N GLN A 115 -2.47 -13.24 11.91
CA GLN A 115 -2.78 -12.07 11.08
C GLN A 115 -2.48 -10.77 11.82
N VAL A 116 -1.94 -9.78 11.09
CA VAL A 116 -1.93 -8.37 11.53
C VAL A 116 -3.18 -7.70 10.97
N SER A 117 -4.02 -7.14 11.83
CA SER A 117 -5.08 -6.21 11.45
C SER A 117 -4.52 -4.79 11.38
N THR A 118 -4.86 -4.02 10.36
CA THR A 118 -4.33 -2.66 10.14
C THR A 118 -5.44 -1.65 9.86
N THR A 119 -5.43 -0.52 10.55
CA THR A 119 -6.27 0.63 10.24
C THR A 119 -5.55 1.54 9.25
N LEU A 120 -6.13 1.66 8.06
CA LEU A 120 -5.64 2.52 6.99
C LEU A 120 -6.43 3.83 6.98
N HIS A 121 -5.76 4.97 7.10
CA HIS A 121 -6.34 6.27 6.80
C HIS A 121 -6.19 6.54 5.30
N GLN A 122 -7.29 6.58 4.56
CA GLN A 122 -7.32 7.04 3.17
C GLN A 122 -7.17 8.57 3.13
N VAL A 123 -6.16 9.08 2.43
CA VAL A 123 -5.72 10.48 2.58
C VAL A 123 -6.38 11.46 1.60
N ASN A 124 -7.00 10.96 0.53
CA ASN A 124 -7.77 11.74 -0.44
C ASN A 124 -8.69 10.84 -1.29
N ALA A 125 -9.62 11.46 -2.02
CA ALA A 125 -10.65 10.77 -2.80
C ALA A 125 -10.18 10.17 -4.14
N ASP A 126 -8.86 10.08 -4.39
CA ASP A 126 -8.33 9.53 -5.65
C ASP A 126 -8.33 8.00 -5.69
N GLY A 127 -8.39 7.35 -4.53
CA GLY A 127 -8.96 6.01 -4.39
C GLY A 127 -8.53 5.26 -3.13
N ALA A 128 -9.22 4.14 -2.90
CA ALA A 128 -9.05 3.27 -1.72
C ALA A 128 -8.45 1.90 -2.08
N GLY A 129 -7.76 1.80 -3.22
CA GLY A 129 -7.15 0.55 -3.71
C GLY A 129 -7.65 0.10 -5.09
N PRO A 130 -7.40 -1.16 -5.47
CA PRO A 130 -6.65 -2.18 -4.75
C PRO A 130 -5.16 -1.83 -4.63
N TYR A 131 -4.47 -2.61 -3.82
CA TYR A 131 -3.04 -2.57 -3.61
C TYR A 131 -2.54 -4.12 -3.66
N SER A 132 -1.25 -4.54 -3.52
CA SER A 132 -0.58 -5.90 -3.33
C SER A 132 0.54 -6.06 -2.23
N CYS A 133 0.32 -6.80 -1.11
CA CYS A 133 1.16 -6.78 0.10
C CYS A 133 2.52 -7.47 -0.05
N THR A 134 3.54 -6.98 0.67
CA THR A 134 4.89 -7.56 0.68
C THR A 134 5.49 -7.58 2.08
N VAL A 135 6.21 -8.64 2.42
CA VAL A 135 6.90 -8.81 3.72
C VAL A 135 8.38 -9.10 3.49
N ASN A 136 9.23 -8.51 4.33
CA ASN A 136 10.63 -8.87 4.47
C ASN A 136 10.81 -9.42 5.89
N ALA A 137 11.15 -10.70 6.02
CA ALA A 137 11.02 -11.44 7.28
C ALA A 137 12.19 -11.24 8.25
N ASP A 138 13.34 -10.74 7.78
CA ASP A 138 14.51 -10.43 8.61
C ASP A 138 14.52 -8.98 9.14
N GLY A 139 13.58 -8.14 8.69
CA GLY A 139 13.45 -6.74 9.11
C GLY A 139 14.50 -5.79 8.54
N THR A 140 15.36 -6.24 7.61
CA THR A 140 16.40 -5.42 6.97
C THR A 140 15.88 -4.47 5.91
N GLY A 141 14.70 -4.75 5.36
CA GLY A 141 14.11 -4.08 4.21
C GLY A 141 14.86 -4.32 2.89
N ALA A 142 15.69 -5.37 2.78
CA ALA A 142 16.39 -5.70 1.53
C ALA A 142 15.55 -6.57 0.58
N ASP A 143 14.97 -7.66 1.12
CA ASP A 143 14.34 -8.72 0.32
C ASP A 143 12.84 -8.85 0.68
N PHE A 144 12.00 -8.09 -0.02
CA PHE A 144 10.55 -8.13 0.15
C PHE A 144 9.88 -9.17 -0.78
N VAL A 145 9.23 -10.17 -0.19
CA VAL A 145 8.44 -11.19 -0.90
C VAL A 145 6.95 -10.87 -0.86
N ALA A 146 6.21 -11.25 -1.91
CA ALA A 146 4.77 -11.05 -1.96
C ALA A 146 4.05 -11.95 -0.92
N MET A 147 3.12 -11.39 -0.15
CA MET A 147 2.31 -12.15 0.80
C MET A 147 1.27 -12.99 0.04
N HIS A 148 1.46 -14.30 0.01
CA HIS A 148 0.66 -15.22 -0.80
C HIS A 148 -0.69 -15.55 -0.16
N ALA A 149 -1.78 -15.43 -0.93
CA ALA A 149 -3.18 -15.57 -0.49
C ALA A 149 -3.61 -16.98 0.01
N GLY A 150 -2.66 -17.90 0.21
CA GLY A 150 -2.90 -19.28 0.65
C GLY A 150 -2.39 -19.65 2.05
N ARG A 151 -1.55 -18.82 2.70
CA ARG A 151 -0.99 -19.16 4.04
C ARG A 151 -0.90 -18.00 5.02
N HIS A 152 -0.74 -16.77 4.52
CA HIS A 152 -0.91 -15.54 5.27
C HIS A 152 -1.75 -14.61 4.41
N ARG A 153 -3.06 -14.61 4.63
CA ARG A 153 -3.98 -13.74 3.89
C ARG A 153 -3.75 -12.32 4.39
N CYS A 154 -3.14 -11.46 3.58
CA CYS A 154 -3.43 -10.02 3.69
C CYS A 154 -4.92 -9.89 3.32
N PRO A 155 -5.81 -9.43 4.22
CA PRO A 155 -7.23 -9.26 3.89
C PRO A 155 -7.42 -8.26 2.75
N TRP A 156 -6.47 -7.33 2.65
CA TRP A 156 -6.27 -6.41 1.54
C TRP A 156 -4.79 -6.37 1.26
N THR A 157 -4.46 -6.64 0.03
CA THR A 157 -3.12 -6.64 -0.54
C THR A 157 -2.65 -5.15 -0.67
N TRP A 158 -1.38 -4.71 -0.38
CA TRP A 158 -0.74 -3.34 -0.39
C TRP A 158 0.45 -2.99 -1.43
N ARG A 159 0.22 -2.49 -2.68
CA ARG A 159 1.09 -2.18 -3.87
C ARG A 159 0.98 -0.69 -4.12
N PHE A 160 2.12 0.00 -4.13
CA PHE A 160 2.13 1.45 -4.27
C PHE A 160 2.72 1.87 -5.62
N GLU A 161 1.87 1.89 -6.65
CA GLU A 161 2.09 2.68 -7.86
C GLU A 161 1.29 3.99 -7.75
N SER A 162 1.84 5.00 -7.07
CA SER A 162 1.27 6.35 -7.23
C SER A 162 1.65 6.88 -8.60
N TRP A 163 0.61 7.15 -9.38
CA TRP A 163 0.69 7.88 -10.63
C TRP A 163 0.40 9.35 -10.34
N LYS A 164 1.49 10.13 -10.32
CA LYS A 164 1.62 11.52 -9.86
C LYS A 164 1.74 11.66 -8.33
#